data_AF-A0A7T8GQN6-F1
#
_entry.id   AF-A0A7T8GQN6-F1
#
_cell.length_a   1.000
_cell.length_b   1.000
_cell.length_c   1.000
_cell.angle_alpha   90.00
_cell.angle_beta   90.00
_cell.angle_gamma   90.00
#
_symmetry.space_group_name_H-M   'P 1'
#
loop_
_entity.id
_entity.type
_entity.pdbx_description
1 polymer ?
#
loop_
_entity_poly.entity_id
_entity_poly.type
_entity_poly.pdbx_seq_one_letter_code
_entity_poly.pdbx_strand_id
1 'polypeptide(L)'
;HEIVKLIDEQSTHIVLVTEPPLTNNALNQINGTYDIFTPKLIAGSNARVGVVVSKDLEAAELFEYSSRDMIAITIRVQEKQVVIVSFYADITFP
;
A
#
# COMPACT_ATOMS: atom_id res chain seq x y z
N HIS A 1 -12.99 5.06 5.05
CA HIS A 1 -13.46 5.14 6.44
C HIS A 1 -13.36 3.79 7.20
N GLU A 2 -13.12 2.64 6.53
CA GLU A 2 -12.94 1.35 7.22
C GLU A 2 -11.48 0.93 7.46
N ILE A 3 -10.55 1.23 6.54
CA ILE A 3 -9.13 0.82 6.69
C ILE A 3 -8.52 1.36 8.01
N VAL A 4 -8.85 2.61 8.37
CA VAL A 4 -8.36 3.26 9.59
C VAL A 4 -8.87 2.58 10.87
N LYS A 5 -10.02 1.90 10.85
CA LYS A 5 -10.56 1.21 12.03
C LYS A 5 -9.89 -0.13 12.33
N LEU A 6 -9.11 -0.66 11.38
CA LEU A 6 -8.45 -1.96 11.49
C LEU A 6 -6.96 -1.86 11.83
N ILE A 7 -6.41 -0.64 11.84
CA ILE A 7 -5.00 -0.39 12.15
C ILE A 7 -4.89 -0.11 13.65
N ASP A 8 -4.31 -1.04 14.39
CA ASP A 8 -3.74 -0.71 15.70
C ASP A 8 -2.41 0.00 15.45
N GLU A 9 -2.43 1.33 15.60
CA GLU A 9 -1.29 2.21 15.32
C GLU A 9 -0.05 1.88 16.17
N GLN A 10 -0.19 1.12 17.28
CA GLN A 10 0.94 0.74 18.11
C GLN A 10 1.63 -0.56 17.68
N SER A 11 0.99 -1.37 16.83
CA SER A 11 1.50 -2.71 16.48
C SER A 11 1.53 -3.00 14.98
N THR A 12 0.83 -2.20 14.17
CA THR A 12 0.73 -2.41 12.73
C THR A 12 1.71 -1.53 11.98
N HIS A 13 2.74 -2.14 11.39
CA HIS A 13 3.72 -1.43 10.56
C HIS A 13 3.37 -1.43 9.07
N ILE A 14 2.61 -2.43 8.59
CA ILE A 14 2.37 -2.62 7.16
C ILE A 14 0.95 -3.11 6.92
N VAL A 15 0.26 -2.50 5.96
CA VAL A 15 -1.07 -2.92 5.51
C VAL A 15 -1.07 -3.06 3.99
N LEU A 16 -1.46 -4.24 3.50
CA LEU A 16 -1.75 -4.46 2.09
C LEU A 16 -3.23 -4.17 1.85
N VAL A 17 -3.52 -3.35 0.86
CA VAL A 17 -4.90 -2.92 0.60
C VAL A 17 -5.30 -3.27 -0.83
N THR A 18 -6.49 -3.84 -0.96
CA THR A 18 -7.16 -4.16 -2.23
C THR A 18 -8.46 -3.40 -2.36
N GLU A 19 -8.79 -2.99 -3.59
CA GLU A 19 -9.91 -2.10 -3.93
C GLU A 19 -10.09 -0.94 -2.95
N PRO A 20 -9.00 -0.28 -2.55
CA PRO A 20 -9.09 0.72 -1.52
C PRO A 20 -9.93 1.90 -2.00
N PRO A 21 -10.88 2.41 -1.20
CA PRO A 21 -11.38 3.77 -1.39
C PRO A 21 -10.26 4.73 -0.97
N LEU A 22 -9.18 4.82 -1.77
CA LEU A 22 -8.07 5.77 -1.63
C LEU A 22 -8.55 7.17 -2.02
N THR A 23 -9.62 7.60 -1.38
CA THR A 23 -9.97 9.01 -1.39
C THR A 23 -8.93 9.72 -0.54
N ASN A 24 -8.44 10.87 -1.00
CA ASN A 24 -7.47 11.70 -0.27
C ASN A 24 -7.85 11.90 1.21
N ASN A 25 -9.15 11.91 1.54
CA ASN A 25 -9.64 12.08 2.91
C ASN A 25 -9.37 10.89 3.84
N ALA A 26 -9.45 9.64 3.37
CA ALA A 26 -9.12 8.47 4.20
C ALA A 26 -7.60 8.35 4.42
N LEU A 27 -6.81 8.77 3.43
CA LEU A 27 -5.37 8.82 3.50
C LEU A 27 -4.87 9.93 4.44
N ASN A 28 -5.50 11.10 4.40
CA ASN A 28 -5.14 12.24 5.26
C ASN A 28 -5.25 11.95 6.76
N GLN A 29 -6.09 10.99 7.18
CA GLN A 29 -6.24 10.61 8.59
C GLN A 29 -5.02 9.84 9.13
N ILE A 30 -4.33 9.07 8.28
CA ILE A 30 -3.18 8.24 8.67
C ILE A 30 -1.83 8.77 8.14
N ASN A 31 -1.86 9.78 7.26
CA ASN A 31 -0.67 10.37 6.64
C ASN A 31 0.31 11.01 7.66
N GLY A 32 -0.15 11.28 8.88
CA GLY A 32 0.74 11.72 9.97
C GLY A 32 1.73 10.64 10.42
N THR A 33 1.34 9.36 10.34
CA THR A 33 2.05 8.21 10.92
C THR A 33 2.53 7.22 9.86
N TYR A 34 1.89 7.21 8.69
CA TYR A 34 2.15 6.24 7.63
C TYR A 34 2.49 6.92 6.30
N ASP A 35 3.41 6.30 5.55
CA ASP A 35 3.60 6.52 4.13
C ASP A 35 2.67 5.61 3.34
N ILE A 36 2.21 6.11 2.20
CA ILE A 36 1.23 5.43 1.35
C ILE A 36 1.83 5.29 -0.05
N PHE A 37 1.90 4.05 -0.50
CA PHE A 37 2.38 3.67 -1.82
C PHE A 37 1.20 3.16 -2.65
N THR A 38 0.99 3.79 -3.80
CA THR A 38 -0.07 3.44 -4.75
C THR A 38 0.51 3.43 -6.15
N PRO A 39 0.08 2.51 -7.02
CA PRO A 39 0.57 2.46 -8.38
C PRO A 39 0.47 3.81 -9.08
N LYS A 40 1.54 4.22 -9.77
CA LYS A 40 1.50 5.39 -10.66
C LYS A 40 0.73 5.01 -11.92
N LEU A 41 -0.49 5.50 -12.01
CA LEU A 41 -1.36 5.24 -13.16
C LEU A 41 -1.47 6.43 -14.10
N ILE A 42 -1.74 6.12 -15.36
CA ILE A 42 -2.15 7.12 -16.35
C ILE A 42 -3.48 7.73 -15.88
N ALA A 43 -3.64 9.04 -16.10
CA ALA A 43 -4.85 9.78 -15.74
C ALA A 43 -6.12 9.05 -16.23
N GLY A 44 -7.08 8.83 -15.32
CA GLY A 44 -8.34 8.14 -15.60
C GLY A 44 -8.35 6.65 -15.22
N SER A 45 -7.24 6.08 -14.77
CA SER A 45 -7.20 4.72 -14.21
C SER A 45 -7.18 4.74 -12.68
N ASN A 46 -7.98 3.88 -12.05
CA ASN A 46 -8.01 3.71 -10.60
C ASN A 46 -7.11 2.55 -10.18
N ALA A 47 -6.26 2.77 -9.18
CA ALA A 47 -5.48 1.70 -8.57
C ALA A 47 -6.39 0.77 -7.79
N ARG A 48 -6.22 -0.54 -7.97
CA ARG A 48 -6.92 -1.57 -7.19
C ARG A 48 -6.11 -2.05 -6.01
N VAL A 49 -4.89 -1.57 -5.85
CA VAL A 49 -4.00 -1.97 -4.77
C VAL A 49 -3.27 -0.77 -4.17
N GLY A 50 -2.79 -0.94 -2.95
CA GLY A 50 -1.85 -0.04 -2.30
C GLY A 50 -1.12 -0.73 -1.16
N VAL A 51 -0.08 -0.08 -0.66
CA VAL A 51 0.63 -0.46 0.56
C VAL A 51 0.72 0.74 1.47
N VAL A 52 0.33 0.57 2.72
CA VAL A 52 0.50 1.55 3.78
C VAL A 52 1.64 1.06 4.67
N VAL A 53 2.62 1.92 4.94
CA VAL A 53 3.82 1.57 5.70
C VAL A 53 4.03 2.61 6.78
N SER A 54 4.32 2.17 8.00
CA SER A 54 4.61 3.09 9.10
C SER A 54 5.91 3.85 8.81
N LYS A 55 5.95 5.14 9.15
CA LYS A 55 7.08 6.03 8.88
C LYS A 55 8.34 5.72 9.69
N ASP A 56 8.24 4.82 10.66
CA ASP A 56 9.41 4.28 11.38
C ASP A 56 10.20 3.26 10.53
N LEU A 57 9.65 2.83 9.39
CA LEU A 57 10.34 1.98 8.42
C LEU A 57 10.83 2.80 7.21
N GLU A 58 12.07 2.56 6.78
CA GLU A 58 12.58 3.06 5.51
C GLU A 58 11.95 2.24 4.38
N ALA A 59 11.10 2.86 3.57
CA ALA A 59 10.37 2.22 2.47
C ALA A 59 10.54 2.97 1.14
N ALA A 60 10.59 2.23 0.04
CA ALA A 60 10.69 2.78 -1.31
C ALA A 60 9.91 1.92 -2.33
N GLU A 61 9.20 2.58 -3.26
CA GLU A 61 8.50 1.90 -4.35
C GLU A 61 9.48 1.30 -5.37
N LEU A 62 9.20 0.07 -5.81
CA LEU A 62 9.85 -0.54 -6.96
C LEU A 62 8.99 -0.30 -8.20
N PHE A 63 9.20 0.84 -8.86
CA PHE A 63 8.37 1.30 -9.97
C PHE A 63 8.25 0.31 -11.14
N GLU A 64 9.26 -0.55 -11.34
CA GLU A 64 9.26 -1.58 -12.38
C GLU A 64 8.21 -2.69 -12.18
N TYR A 65 7.68 -2.82 -10.95
CA TYR A 65 6.60 -3.76 -10.59
C TYR A 65 5.30 -3.03 -10.23
N SER A 66 5.09 -1.83 -10.76
CA SER A 66 3.94 -0.98 -10.46
C SER A 66 2.95 -0.97 -11.64
N SER A 67 1.71 -1.42 -11.38
CA SER A 67 0.61 -1.49 -12.34
C SER A 67 -0.74 -1.29 -11.66
N ARG A 68 -1.84 -1.21 -12.41
CA ARG A 68 -3.20 -1.04 -11.83
C ARG A 68 -3.51 -2.03 -10.72
N ASP A 69 -3.08 -3.28 -10.89
CA ASP A 69 -3.48 -4.42 -10.08
C ASP A 69 -2.31 -4.97 -9.24
N MET A 70 -1.14 -4.33 -9.26
CA MET A 70 0.04 -4.77 -8.51
C MET A 70 0.95 -3.59 -8.15
N ILE A 71 1.49 -3.59 -6.94
CA ILE A 71 2.58 -2.71 -6.52
C ILE A 71 3.59 -3.52 -5.71
N ALA A 72 4.88 -3.24 -5.92
CA ALA A 72 5.92 -3.73 -5.04
C ALA A 72 6.66 -2.56 -4.37
N ILE A 73 7.01 -2.76 -3.10
CA ILE A 73 7.87 -1.86 -2.36
C ILE A 73 9.03 -2.66 -1.76
N THR A 74 10.10 -1.96 -1.45
CA THR A 74 11.14 -2.45 -0.53
C THR A 74 10.98 -1.77 0.80
N ILE A 75 11.24 -2.53 1.85
CA ILE A 75 11.48 -1.98 3.19
C ILE A 75 12.84 -2.44 3.69
N ARG A 76 13.47 -1.61 4.52
CA ARG A 76 14.66 -2.01 5.28
C ARG A 76 14.28 -2.28 6.73
N VAL A 77 14.62 -3.46 7.22
CA VAL A 77 14.45 -3.87 8.62
C VAL A 77 15.80 -4.33 9.14
N GLN A 78 16.42 -3.55 10.02
CA GLN A 78 17.81 -3.77 10.46
C GLN A 78 18.76 -3.84 9.24
N GLU A 79 19.52 -4.93 9.10
CA GLU A 79 20.44 -5.17 7.98
C GLU A 79 19.78 -5.92 6.80
N LYS A 80 18.47 -6.18 6.88
CA LYS A 80 17.74 -6.94 5.87
C LYS A 80 16.89 -6.03 4.98
N GLN A 81 16.84 -6.36 3.71
CA GLN A 81 15.91 -5.79 2.75
C GLN A 81 14.79 -6.79 2.49
N VAL A 82 13.54 -6.34 2.60
CA VAL A 82 12.35 -7.16 2.36
C VAL A 82 11.58 -6.53 1.21
N VAL A 83 11.17 -7.37 0.26
CA VAL A 83 10.27 -6.97 -0.83
C VAL A 83 8.85 -7.34 -0.43
N ILE A 84 7.94 -6.39 -0.55
CA ILE A 84 6.53 -6.57 -0.26
C ILE A 84 5.75 -6.31 -1.54
N VAL A 85 4.91 -7.28 -1.91
CA VAL A 85 4.09 -7.20 -3.12
C VAL A 85 2.62 -7.25 -2.71
N SER A 86 1.89 -6.21 -3.07
CA SER A 86 0.42 -6.19 -3.00
C SER A 86 -0.11 -6.39 -4.41
N PHE A 87 -1.01 -7.34 -4.59
CA PHE A 87 -1.61 -7.61 -5.89
C PHE A 87 -3.09 -7.96 -5.76
N TYR A 88 -3.83 -7.66 -6.81
CA TYR A 88 -5.22 -8.03 -7.00
C TYR A 88 -5.30 -8.93 -8.24
N ALA A 89 -6.00 -10.07 -8.12
CA ALA A 89 -6.28 -10.95 -9.23
C ALA A 89 -7.78 -11.27 -9.28
N ASP A 90 -8.41 -11.07 -10.44
CA ASP A 90 -9.75 -11.57 -10.70
C ASP A 90 -9.66 -13.08 -10.96
N ILE A 91 -9.97 -13.89 -9.94
CA ILE A 91 -9.98 -15.36 -10.05
C ILE A 91 -11.38 -15.82 -10.39
N THR A 92 -11.57 -16.32 -11.61
CA THR A 92 -12.78 -17.03 -12.01
C THR A 92 -12.62 -18.52 -11.71
N PHE A 93 -13.54 -19.07 -10.92
CA PHE A 93 -13.65 -20.52 -10.75
C PHE A 93 -14.59 -21.08 -11.83
N PRO A 94 -14.26 -22.24 -12.43
CA PRO A 94 -15.10 -22.90 -13.42
C PRO A 94 -16.46 -23.33 -12.86
#